data_AF-A0A7W5HIX2-F1
#
_entry.id   AF-A0A7W5HIX2-F1
#
_cell.length_a   1.000
_cell.length_b   1.000
_cell.length_c   1.000
_cell.angle_alpha   90.00
_cell.angle_beta   90.00
_cell.angle_gamma   90.00
#
_symmetry.space_group_name_H-M   'P 1'
#
loop_
_entity.id
_entity.type
_entity.pdbx_description
1 polymer ?
#
loop_
_entity_poly.entity_id
_entity_poly.type
_entity_poly.pdbx_seq_one_letter_code
_entity_poly.pdbx_strand_id
1 'polypeptide(L)'
;MSYSHWILPAGLRLACLLLLPYRMWPAIVVGEALPVFENAMMCVRQLGWAWAGISAIPFVLLCIPVVRWIRNRMPLYLADGQINMGMILLATLACALITALRTDTAVFAALMHGKGGMATWHAEGLVDLQAYILGSYLGALTLTPTLLALHERFSGPCSWKSFWRSRLTHDVALGVIPFLTTIVVMAPSGSITPADVQQLHLYRLAVLIPVLVLTMRHGWRGAALAGMLSSIALATTSAVLMDPAMIRAQAVLALTISGSLLAGVSMPHVVTLRPAFARKSRGD
;
A
#
# COMPACT_ATOMS: atom_id res chain seq x y z
N MET A 1 -21.15 -5.47 5.81
CA MET A 1 -19.74 -5.28 6.18
C MET A 1 -19.11 -4.39 5.12
N SER A 2 -18.61 -3.20 5.47
CA SER A 2 -17.92 -2.34 4.50
C SER A 2 -16.54 -2.95 4.24
N TYR A 3 -16.38 -3.57 3.07
CA TYR A 3 -15.10 -4.11 2.61
C TYR A 3 -14.17 -2.94 2.31
N SER A 4 -13.35 -2.54 3.28
CA SER A 4 -12.27 -1.59 3.03
C SER A 4 -11.22 -2.27 2.18
N HIS A 5 -11.35 -2.14 0.85
CA HIS A 5 -10.41 -2.61 -0.17
C HIS A 5 -8.97 -2.10 0.01
N TRP A 6 -8.75 -1.19 0.95
CA TRP A 6 -7.44 -0.64 1.30
C TRP A 6 -7.17 -0.82 2.80
N ILE A 7 -6.40 -1.85 3.13
CA ILE A 7 -6.06 -2.19 4.53
C ILE A 7 -4.80 -1.42 4.92
N LEU A 8 -4.97 -0.11 5.15
CA LEU A 8 -3.94 0.78 5.71
C LEU A 8 -3.20 0.19 6.93
N PRO A 9 -3.89 -0.47 7.89
CA PRO A 9 -3.22 -1.01 9.06
C PRO A 9 -2.17 -2.09 8.72
N ALA A 10 -2.33 -2.85 7.63
CA ALA A 10 -1.36 -3.87 7.22
C ALA A 10 -0.01 -3.25 6.83
N GLY A 11 -0.05 -2.16 6.05
CA GLY A 11 1.15 -1.45 5.66
C GLY A 11 1.82 -0.67 6.79
N LEU A 12 1.03 -0.11 7.71
CA LEU A 12 1.57 0.56 8.89
C LEU A 12 2.35 -0.42 9.78
N ARG A 13 1.81 -1.61 10.05
CA ARG A 13 2.49 -2.65 10.85
C ARG A 13 3.82 -3.05 10.23
N LEU A 14 3.83 -3.29 8.92
CA LEU A 14 5.05 -3.66 8.20
C LEU A 14 6.09 -2.52 8.25
N ALA A 15 5.66 -1.28 8.00
CA ALA A 15 6.53 -0.12 8.11
C ALA A 15 7.13 0.00 9.51
N CYS A 16 6.33 -0.18 10.56
CA CYS A 16 6.80 -0.19 11.94
C CYS A 16 7.82 -1.33 12.19
N LEU A 17 7.58 -2.54 11.71
CA LEU A 17 8.50 -3.67 11.88
C LEU A 17 9.84 -3.49 11.14
N LEU A 18 9.83 -2.79 9.99
CA LEU A 18 11.03 -2.50 9.22
C LEU A 18 11.82 -1.32 9.80
N LEU A 19 11.14 -0.25 10.23
CA LEU A 19 11.78 0.97 10.72
C LEU A 19 12.19 0.88 12.20
N LEU A 20 11.43 0.18 13.04
CA LEU A 20 11.71 0.12 14.49
C LEU A 20 12.74 -0.96 14.85
N PRO A 21 13.59 -0.70 15.86
CA PRO A 21 14.52 -1.70 16.38
C PRO A 21 13.78 -2.86 17.06
N TYR A 22 14.36 -4.06 17.02
CA TYR A 22 13.76 -5.29 17.57
C TYR A 22 13.26 -5.16 19.02
N ARG A 23 13.88 -4.29 19.83
CA ARG A 23 13.47 -4.03 21.22
C ARG A 23 12.06 -3.46 21.36
N MET A 24 11.54 -2.77 20.33
CA MET A 24 10.21 -2.12 20.37
C MET A 24 9.10 -3.03 19.84
N TRP A 25 9.42 -4.18 19.26
CA TRP A 25 8.42 -5.07 18.68
C TRP A 25 7.39 -5.60 19.70
N PRO A 26 7.76 -5.96 20.94
CA PRO A 26 6.77 -6.35 21.95
C PRO A 26 5.75 -5.26 22.25
N ALA A 27 6.15 -3.99 22.24
CA ALA A 27 5.23 -2.87 22.45
C ALA A 27 4.20 -2.75 21.32
N ILE A 28 4.60 -3.03 20.07
CA ILE A 28 3.69 -3.06 18.92
C ILE A 28 2.68 -4.20 19.08
N VAL A 29 3.14 -5.38 19.53
CA VAL A 29 2.26 -6.53 19.79
C VAL A 29 1.21 -6.18 20.84
N VAL A 30 1.61 -5.56 21.95
CA VAL A 30 0.67 -5.15 23.01
C VAL A 30 -0.32 -4.12 22.50
N GLY A 31 0.15 -3.11 21.74
CA GLY A 31 -0.70 -2.07 21.18
C GLY A 31 -1.76 -2.60 20.21
N GLU A 32 -1.47 -3.69 19.50
CA GLU A 32 -2.45 -4.35 18.63
C GLU A 32 -3.32 -5.36 19.38
N ALA A 33 -2.77 -6.10 20.35
CA ALA A 33 -3.49 -7.16 21.05
C ALA A 33 -4.70 -6.63 21.82
N LEU A 34 -4.59 -5.43 22.41
CA LEU A 34 -5.63 -4.83 23.23
C LEU A 34 -6.96 -4.62 22.47
N PRO A 35 -7.01 -3.86 21.36
CA PRO A 35 -8.25 -3.65 20.60
C PRO A 35 -8.74 -4.94 19.92
N VAL A 36 -7.82 -5.81 19.52
CA VAL A 36 -8.15 -7.08 18.86
C VAL A 36 -8.87 -8.03 19.82
N PHE A 37 -8.39 -8.13 21.05
CA PHE A 37 -9.02 -8.92 22.10
C PHE A 37 -10.40 -8.36 22.48
N GLU A 38 -10.51 -7.04 22.63
CA GLU A 38 -11.77 -6.38 22.94
C GLU A 38 -12.83 -6.65 21.86
N ASN A 39 -12.47 -6.50 20.59
CA ASN A 39 -13.36 -6.80 19.47
C ASN A 39 -13.75 -8.29 19.41
N ALA A 40 -12.82 -9.20 19.69
CA ALA A 40 -13.10 -10.63 19.73
C ALA A 40 -14.13 -10.98 20.83
N MET A 41 -14.03 -10.34 21.99
CA MET A 41 -14.96 -10.55 23.11
C MET A 41 -16.36 -10.00 22.81
N MET A 42 -16.47 -8.81 22.20
CA MET A 42 -17.77 -8.25 21.83
C MET A 42 -18.50 -9.09 20.78
N CYS A 43 -17.76 -9.62 19.81
CA CYS A 43 -18.34 -10.36 18.68
C CYS A 43 -18.45 -11.88 18.92
N VAL A 44 -17.93 -12.41 20.05
CA VAL A 44 -17.96 -13.85 20.39
C VAL A 44 -19.37 -14.42 20.36
N ARG A 45 -20.36 -13.64 20.82
CA ARG A 45 -21.76 -14.06 20.92
C ARG A 45 -22.46 -14.14 19.56
N GLN A 46 -21.95 -13.43 18.56
CA GLN A 46 -22.56 -13.31 17.23
C GLN A 46 -21.86 -14.20 16.19
N LEU A 47 -20.54 -14.36 16.29
CA LEU A 47 -19.71 -15.04 15.29
C LEU A 47 -19.13 -16.37 15.79
N GLY A 48 -19.32 -16.70 17.06
CA GLY A 48 -18.89 -17.95 17.68
C GLY A 48 -17.45 -17.96 18.18
N TRP A 49 -17.13 -18.96 18.99
CA TRP A 49 -15.83 -19.13 19.65
C TRP A 49 -14.67 -19.40 18.68
N ALA A 50 -14.95 -20.09 17.57
CA ALA A 50 -13.93 -20.39 16.55
C ALA A 50 -13.42 -19.11 15.87
N TRP A 51 -14.33 -18.21 15.47
CA TRP A 51 -13.97 -16.90 14.92
C TRP A 51 -13.21 -16.06 15.94
N ALA A 52 -13.64 -16.06 17.21
CA ALA A 52 -13.00 -15.28 18.25
C ALA A 52 -11.58 -15.75 18.58
N GLY A 53 -11.34 -17.07 18.59
CA GLY A 53 -10.00 -17.63 18.79
C GLY A 53 -9.02 -17.20 17.70
N ILE A 54 -9.44 -17.28 16.44
CA ILE A 54 -8.62 -16.84 15.29
C ILE A 54 -8.45 -15.31 15.31
N SER A 55 -9.54 -14.59 15.62
CA SER A 55 -9.56 -13.14 15.62
C SER A 55 -8.80 -12.53 16.78
N ALA A 56 -8.62 -13.24 17.90
CA ALA A 56 -7.83 -12.78 19.05
C ALA A 56 -6.33 -12.75 18.77
N ILE A 57 -5.85 -13.46 17.74
CA ILE A 57 -4.43 -13.49 17.37
C ILE A 57 -4.06 -12.17 16.67
N PRO A 58 -3.15 -11.35 17.24
CA PRO A 58 -2.64 -10.13 16.60
C PRO A 58 -1.93 -10.43 15.28
N PHE A 59 -2.17 -9.61 14.25
CA PHE A 59 -1.53 -9.79 12.94
C PHE A 59 -0.01 -9.64 13.04
N VAL A 60 0.47 -8.71 13.88
CA VAL A 60 1.91 -8.48 14.07
C VAL A 60 2.64 -9.74 14.56
N LEU A 61 2.00 -10.57 15.39
CA LEU A 61 2.63 -11.82 15.87
C LEU A 61 2.95 -12.78 14.72
N LEU A 62 2.09 -12.86 13.71
CA LEU A 62 2.30 -13.73 12.55
C LEU A 62 3.36 -13.16 11.60
N CYS A 63 3.45 -11.83 11.48
CA CYS A 63 4.41 -11.17 10.60
C CYS A 63 5.83 -11.12 11.18
N ILE A 64 6.00 -11.06 12.50
CA ILE A 64 7.30 -11.00 13.20
C ILE A 64 8.31 -12.07 12.73
N PRO A 65 8.00 -13.38 12.73
CA PRO A 65 8.98 -14.40 12.36
C PRO A 65 9.41 -14.29 10.89
N VAL A 66 8.46 -13.96 10.01
CA VAL A 66 8.72 -13.80 8.57
C VAL A 66 9.58 -12.57 8.30
N VAL A 67 9.22 -11.42 8.86
CA VAL A 67 10.00 -10.18 8.70
C VAL A 67 11.39 -10.33 9.30
N ARG A 68 11.53 -10.98 10.47
CA ARG A 68 12.83 -11.28 11.07
C ARG A 68 13.67 -12.19 10.18
N TRP A 69 13.07 -13.23 9.60
CA TRP A 69 13.76 -14.14 8.69
C TRP A 69 14.26 -13.41 7.42
N ILE A 70 13.40 -12.58 6.81
CA ILE A 70 13.77 -11.77 5.63
C ILE A 70 14.88 -10.77 5.99
N ARG A 71 14.76 -10.02 7.09
CA ARG A 71 15.78 -9.05 7.55
C ARG A 71 17.14 -9.69 7.83
N ASN A 72 17.16 -10.93 8.28
CA ASN A 72 18.40 -11.66 8.54
C ASN A 72 19.06 -12.18 7.25
N ARG A 73 18.28 -12.45 6.20
CA ARG A 73 18.77 -12.95 4.90
C ARG A 73 19.10 -11.83 3.92
N MET A 74 18.39 -10.70 4.01
CA MET A 74 18.49 -9.57 3.11
C MET A 74 18.60 -8.28 3.92
N PRO A 75 19.74 -7.57 3.88
CA PRO A 75 19.85 -6.29 4.55
C PRO A 75 18.94 -5.26 3.88
N LEU A 76 18.35 -4.36 4.69
CA LEU A 76 17.47 -3.29 4.21
C LEU A 76 18.21 -2.29 3.30
N TYR A 77 19.49 -2.08 3.58
CA TYR A 77 20.40 -1.27 2.78
C TYR A 77 21.42 -2.20 2.12
N LEU A 78 21.63 -2.06 0.82
CA LEU A 78 22.71 -2.70 0.08
C LEU A 78 24.07 -2.12 0.50
N ALA A 79 25.14 -2.81 0.13
CA ALA A 79 26.52 -2.35 0.35
C ALA A 79 26.79 -0.95 -0.23
N ASP A 80 26.07 -0.60 -1.31
CA ASP A 80 26.17 0.69 -2.00
C ASP A 80 25.34 1.81 -1.32
N GLY A 81 24.74 1.53 -0.15
CA GLY A 81 23.89 2.47 0.59
C GLY A 81 22.48 2.66 0.02
N GLN A 82 22.14 1.98 -1.07
CA GLN A 82 20.79 2.00 -1.66
C GLN A 82 19.82 1.09 -0.90
N ILE A 83 18.53 1.43 -0.91
CA ILE A 83 17.48 0.62 -0.29
C ILE A 83 17.23 -0.64 -1.14
N ASN A 84 17.18 -1.79 -0.47
CA ASN A 84 16.81 -3.05 -1.08
C ASN A 84 15.30 -3.12 -1.33
N MET A 85 14.82 -2.55 -2.44
CA MET A 85 13.39 -2.60 -2.77
C MET A 85 12.88 -4.03 -2.95
N GLY A 86 13.71 -4.96 -3.45
CA GLY A 86 13.32 -6.37 -3.55
C GLY A 86 12.99 -6.99 -2.19
N MET A 87 13.77 -6.66 -1.16
CA MET A 87 13.49 -7.09 0.22
C MET A 87 12.19 -6.50 0.76
N ILE A 88 11.93 -5.22 0.51
CA ILE A 88 10.67 -4.56 0.91
C ILE A 88 9.50 -5.22 0.21
N LEU A 89 9.59 -5.47 -1.10
CA LEU A 89 8.54 -6.13 -1.89
C LEU A 89 8.27 -7.57 -1.44
N LEU A 90 9.32 -8.31 -1.10
CA LEU A 90 9.17 -9.67 -0.57
C LEU A 90 8.50 -9.65 0.79
N ALA A 91 8.88 -8.71 1.67
CA ALA A 91 8.29 -8.55 2.99
C ALA A 91 6.82 -8.08 2.91
N THR A 92 6.48 -7.16 1.98
CA THR A 92 5.11 -6.73 1.73
C THR A 92 4.26 -7.89 1.21
N LEU A 93 4.77 -8.67 0.26
CA LEU A 93 4.07 -9.82 -0.29
C LEU A 93 3.82 -10.90 0.79
N ALA A 94 4.84 -11.24 1.57
CA ALA A 94 4.71 -12.26 2.60
C ALA A 94 3.73 -11.84 3.71
N CYS A 95 3.79 -10.58 4.16
CA CYS A 95 2.83 -10.07 5.15
C CYS A 95 1.40 -9.98 4.61
N ALA A 96 1.24 -9.63 3.33
CA ALA A 96 -0.06 -9.62 2.68
C ALA A 96 -0.68 -11.03 2.62
N LEU A 97 0.11 -12.04 2.24
CA LEU A 97 -0.34 -13.43 2.22
C LEU A 97 -0.76 -13.93 3.61
N ILE A 98 0.02 -13.65 4.64
CA ILE A 98 -0.32 -13.99 6.03
C ILE A 98 -1.62 -13.30 6.46
N THR A 99 -1.75 -12.01 6.16
CA THR A 99 -2.94 -11.21 6.52
C THR A 99 -4.18 -11.75 5.82
N ALA A 100 -4.08 -12.08 4.54
CA ALA A 100 -5.18 -12.62 3.76
C ALA A 100 -5.59 -14.01 4.26
N LEU A 101 -4.64 -14.92 4.48
CA LEU A 101 -4.93 -16.27 4.97
C LEU A 101 -5.59 -16.24 6.36
N ARG A 102 -5.11 -15.38 7.26
CA ARG A 102 -5.73 -15.19 8.58
C ARG A 102 -7.15 -14.62 8.46
N THR A 103 -7.36 -13.65 7.57
CA THR A 103 -8.67 -13.02 7.40
C THR A 103 -9.67 -14.00 6.78
N ASP A 104 -9.26 -14.74 5.76
CA ASP A 104 -10.06 -15.77 5.11
C ASP A 104 -10.43 -16.90 6.09
N THR A 105 -9.47 -17.40 6.87
CA THR A 105 -9.76 -18.42 7.91
C THR A 105 -10.70 -17.91 8.99
N ALA A 106 -10.60 -16.63 9.38
CA ALA A 106 -11.57 -16.01 10.29
C ALA A 106 -12.96 -15.94 9.65
N VAL A 107 -13.08 -15.44 8.43
CA VAL A 107 -14.36 -15.35 7.69
C VAL A 107 -14.98 -16.73 7.53
N PHE A 108 -14.19 -17.73 7.14
CA PHE A 108 -14.63 -19.12 7.06
C PHE A 108 -15.18 -19.62 8.39
N ALA A 109 -14.47 -19.41 9.50
CA ALA A 109 -14.93 -19.81 10.82
C ALA A 109 -16.25 -19.12 11.25
N ALA A 110 -16.44 -17.86 10.87
CA ALA A 110 -17.70 -17.14 11.11
C ALA A 110 -18.85 -17.68 10.24
N LEU A 111 -18.60 -17.93 8.95
CA LEU A 111 -19.61 -18.46 8.02
C LEU A 111 -20.08 -19.85 8.44
N MET A 112 -19.18 -20.70 8.92
CA MET A 112 -19.50 -22.04 9.42
C MET A 112 -20.37 -22.03 10.70
N HIS A 113 -20.48 -20.89 11.39
CA HIS A 113 -21.41 -20.73 12.50
C HIS A 113 -22.86 -20.47 12.03
N GLY A 114 -23.05 -19.96 10.82
CA GLY A 114 -24.36 -19.66 10.22
C GLY A 114 -24.95 -20.81 9.41
N LYS A 115 -26.29 -20.89 9.32
CA LYS A 115 -26.98 -21.85 8.44
C LYS A 115 -26.71 -21.46 6.98
N GLY A 116 -26.09 -22.35 6.20
CA GLY A 116 -25.79 -22.13 4.78
C GLY A 116 -24.37 -21.62 4.47
N GLY A 117 -23.49 -21.51 5.47
CA GLY A 117 -22.14 -20.94 5.32
C GLY A 117 -21.25 -21.58 4.25
N MET A 118 -21.39 -22.89 4.02
CA MET A 118 -20.63 -23.60 2.97
C MET A 118 -21.00 -23.13 1.56
N ALA A 119 -22.27 -22.85 1.29
CA ALA A 119 -22.72 -22.41 -0.03
C ALA A 119 -22.22 -21.00 -0.35
N THR A 120 -22.25 -20.11 0.65
CA THR A 120 -21.71 -18.74 0.52
C THR A 120 -20.19 -18.73 0.38
N TRP A 121 -19.47 -19.57 1.12
CA TRP A 121 -18.00 -19.65 1.00
C TRP A 121 -17.57 -20.19 -0.37
N HIS A 122 -18.26 -21.20 -0.91
CA HIS A 122 -17.96 -21.73 -2.24
C HIS A 122 -18.22 -20.71 -3.36
N ALA A 123 -19.19 -19.81 -3.20
CA ALA A 123 -19.53 -18.80 -4.20
C ALA A 123 -18.59 -17.59 -4.16
N GLU A 124 -18.21 -17.11 -2.97
CA GLU A 124 -17.55 -15.80 -2.80
C GLU A 124 -16.13 -15.89 -2.22
N GLY A 125 -15.76 -17.00 -1.58
CA GLY A 125 -14.51 -17.11 -0.81
C GLY A 125 -13.24 -16.89 -1.65
N LEU A 126 -13.22 -17.35 -2.91
CA LEU A 126 -12.06 -17.11 -3.79
C LEU A 126 -11.91 -15.63 -4.18
N VAL A 127 -13.04 -14.95 -4.41
CA VAL A 127 -13.06 -13.52 -4.80
C VAL A 127 -12.67 -12.65 -3.61
N ASP A 128 -13.18 -12.99 -2.42
CA ASP A 128 -12.80 -12.37 -1.16
C ASP A 128 -11.31 -12.54 -0.87
N LEU A 129 -10.79 -13.77 -0.94
CA LEU A 129 -9.38 -14.05 -0.72
C LEU A 129 -8.49 -13.22 -1.65
N GLN A 130 -8.84 -13.13 -2.94
CA GLN A 130 -8.11 -12.31 -3.91
C GLN A 130 -8.14 -10.83 -3.52
N ALA A 131 -9.33 -10.29 -3.19
CA ALA A 131 -9.47 -8.91 -2.75
C ALA A 131 -8.66 -8.62 -1.46
N TYR A 132 -8.62 -9.56 -0.51
CA TYR A 132 -7.83 -9.43 0.71
C TYR A 132 -6.33 -9.46 0.46
N ILE A 133 -5.84 -10.39 -0.35
CA ILE A 133 -4.42 -10.46 -0.74
C ILE A 133 -4.03 -9.13 -1.39
N LEU A 134 -4.84 -8.66 -2.34
CA LEU A 134 -4.49 -7.52 -3.17
C LEU A 134 -4.61 -6.20 -2.41
N GLY A 135 -5.63 -6.04 -1.58
CA GLY A 135 -5.83 -4.88 -0.73
C GLY A 135 -4.77 -4.78 0.38
N SER A 136 -4.40 -5.90 1.00
CA SER A 136 -3.32 -5.93 1.99
C SER A 136 -1.95 -5.70 1.35
N TYR A 137 -1.72 -6.28 0.17
CA TYR A 137 -0.50 -6.06 -0.61
C TYR A 137 -0.37 -4.60 -1.04
N LEU A 138 -1.40 -4.00 -1.66
CA LEU A 138 -1.39 -2.59 -2.04
C LEU A 138 -1.22 -1.66 -0.84
N GLY A 139 -1.92 -1.94 0.27
CA GLY A 139 -1.77 -1.20 1.52
C GLY A 139 -0.32 -1.21 2.01
N ALA A 140 0.31 -2.39 2.04
CA ALA A 140 1.71 -2.54 2.44
C ALA A 140 2.69 -1.93 1.45
N LEU A 141 2.48 -2.16 0.16
CA LEU A 141 3.30 -1.69 -0.95
C LEU A 141 3.34 -0.18 -1.06
N THR A 142 2.26 0.52 -0.69
CA THR A 142 2.19 1.97 -0.79
C THR A 142 2.64 2.68 0.48
N LEU A 143 2.19 2.21 1.65
CA LEU A 143 2.56 2.83 2.92
C LEU A 143 4.03 2.64 3.27
N THR A 144 4.56 1.43 3.11
CA THR A 144 5.91 1.09 3.57
C THR A 144 7.00 1.95 2.93
N PRO A 145 7.11 2.02 1.58
CA PRO A 145 8.14 2.86 0.97
C PRO A 145 7.85 4.35 1.16
N THR A 146 6.58 4.77 1.30
CA THR A 146 6.24 6.17 1.56
C THR A 146 6.71 6.61 2.95
N LEU A 147 6.46 5.79 3.97
CA LEU A 147 6.96 6.04 5.33
C LEU A 147 8.47 6.00 5.39
N LEU A 148 9.11 5.11 4.63
CA LEU A 148 10.58 5.05 4.55
C LEU A 148 11.17 6.28 3.85
N ALA A 149 10.57 6.74 2.74
CA ALA A 149 10.92 7.99 2.08
C ALA A 149 10.74 9.20 3.00
N LEU A 150 9.69 9.19 3.82
CA LEU A 150 9.40 10.24 4.79
C LEU A 150 10.39 10.21 5.96
N HIS A 151 10.72 9.02 6.46
CA HIS A 151 11.67 8.80 7.55
C HIS A 151 13.09 9.23 7.16
N GLU A 152 13.60 8.82 5.99
CA GLU A 152 14.91 9.30 5.50
C GLU A 152 14.98 10.83 5.43
N ARG A 153 13.85 11.45 5.09
CA ARG A 153 13.76 12.89 4.89
C ARG A 153 13.64 13.68 6.19
N PHE A 154 13.04 13.10 7.23
CA PHE A 154 12.98 13.68 8.57
C PHE A 154 14.17 13.32 9.46
N SER A 155 14.98 12.32 9.08
CA SER A 155 16.19 11.94 9.82
C SER A 155 17.36 12.92 9.61
N GLY A 156 17.27 13.84 8.65
CA GLY A 156 18.23 14.92 8.44
C GLY A 156 17.83 16.24 9.12
N PRO A 157 18.73 17.25 9.18
CA PRO A 157 18.42 18.57 9.73
C PRO A 157 17.45 19.32 8.79
N CYS A 158 16.15 19.02 8.87
CA CYS A 158 15.14 19.63 8.01
C CYS A 158 14.24 20.62 8.75
N SER A 159 14.28 21.87 8.30
CA SER A 159 13.27 22.88 8.56
C SER A 159 12.00 22.58 7.76
N TRP A 160 10.81 22.71 8.37
CA TRP A 160 9.49 22.56 7.74
C TRP A 160 9.35 23.36 6.42
N LYS A 161 10.07 24.47 6.28
CA LYS A 161 10.10 25.28 5.04
C LYS A 161 10.78 24.58 3.85
N SER A 162 11.76 23.70 4.11
CA SER A 162 12.46 22.93 3.08
C SER A 162 11.58 21.80 2.54
N PHE A 163 10.72 21.23 3.40
CA PHE A 163 9.71 20.25 2.99
C PHE A 163 8.77 20.82 1.93
N TRP A 164 8.16 21.99 2.19
CA TRP A 164 7.23 22.63 1.26
C TRP A 164 7.88 23.15 -0.02
N ARG A 165 9.19 23.45 0.00
CA ARG A 165 9.93 23.96 -1.18
C ARG A 165 10.47 22.88 -2.12
N SER A 166 10.24 21.60 -1.84
CA SER A 166 10.74 20.55 -2.71
C SER A 166 9.99 20.47 -4.04
N ARG A 167 10.72 20.18 -5.13
CA ARG A 167 10.12 19.85 -6.43
C ARG A 167 9.16 18.65 -6.35
N LEU A 168 9.44 17.66 -5.49
CA LEU A 168 8.57 16.51 -5.29
C LEU A 168 7.24 16.91 -4.65
N THR A 169 7.27 17.74 -3.59
CA THR A 169 6.03 18.19 -2.93
C THR A 169 5.22 19.09 -3.84
N HIS A 170 5.88 19.92 -4.64
CA HIS A 170 5.24 20.77 -5.63
C HIS A 170 4.58 19.96 -6.76
N ASP A 171 5.30 18.99 -7.36
CA ASP A 171 4.75 18.13 -8.42
C ASP A 171 3.60 17.24 -7.90
N VAL A 172 3.66 16.80 -6.65
CA VAL A 172 2.56 16.08 -6.01
C VAL A 172 1.36 17.01 -5.78
N ALA A 173 1.59 18.18 -5.17
CA ALA A 173 0.51 19.09 -4.77
C ALA A 173 -0.21 19.74 -5.97
N LEU A 174 0.55 20.16 -7.00
CA LEU A 174 -0.01 20.85 -8.17
C LEU A 174 -0.25 19.94 -9.38
N GLY A 175 0.30 18.72 -9.39
CA GLY A 175 0.13 17.78 -10.49
C GLY A 175 -0.74 16.59 -10.10
N VAL A 176 -0.25 15.77 -9.17
CA VAL A 176 -0.87 14.47 -8.87
C VAL A 176 -2.20 14.62 -8.14
N ILE A 177 -2.27 15.45 -7.10
CA ILE A 177 -3.51 15.67 -6.35
C ILE A 177 -4.64 16.16 -7.27
N PRO A 178 -4.50 17.26 -8.03
CA PRO A 178 -5.58 17.75 -8.88
C PRO A 178 -5.99 16.75 -9.97
N PHE A 179 -5.01 16.04 -10.55
CA PHE A 179 -5.29 15.00 -11.53
C PHE A 179 -6.14 13.86 -10.95
N LEU A 180 -5.73 13.34 -9.78
CA LEU A 180 -6.47 12.26 -9.11
C LEU A 180 -7.83 12.72 -8.60
N THR A 181 -7.95 13.95 -8.08
CA THR A 181 -9.26 14.48 -7.66
C THR A 181 -10.19 14.63 -8.85
N THR A 182 -9.67 15.02 -10.03
CA THR A 182 -10.47 15.09 -11.26
C THR A 182 -10.99 13.70 -11.64
N ILE A 183 -10.16 12.66 -11.55
CA ILE A 183 -10.58 11.28 -11.79
C ILE A 183 -11.69 10.86 -10.82
N VAL A 184 -11.53 11.12 -9.52
CA VAL A 184 -12.50 10.71 -8.48
C VAL A 184 -13.83 11.43 -8.66
N VAL A 185 -13.81 12.73 -8.97
CA VAL A 185 -15.04 13.53 -9.16
C VAL A 185 -15.76 13.17 -10.46
N MET A 186 -15.01 12.83 -11.52
CA MET A 186 -15.59 12.42 -12.81
C MET A 186 -16.00 10.94 -12.86
N ALA A 187 -15.65 10.15 -11.84
CA ALA A 187 -16.05 8.76 -11.78
C ALA A 187 -17.58 8.66 -11.59
N PRO A 188 -18.26 7.84 -12.41
CA PRO A 188 -19.70 7.60 -12.25
C PRO A 188 -20.04 7.12 -10.84
N SER A 189 -20.93 7.83 -10.15
CA SER A 189 -21.31 7.59 -8.74
C SER A 189 -22.82 7.34 -8.56
N GLY A 190 -23.56 7.14 -9.66
CA GLY A 190 -25.02 6.93 -9.68
C GLY A 190 -25.43 5.59 -10.32
N SER A 191 -26.63 5.53 -10.91
CA SER A 191 -27.11 4.36 -11.65
C SER A 191 -26.20 4.06 -12.84
N ILE A 192 -25.40 3.00 -12.73
CA ILE A 192 -24.36 2.64 -13.69
C ILE A 192 -25.02 2.08 -14.96
N THR A 193 -24.88 2.80 -16.07
CA THR A 193 -25.22 2.29 -17.40
C THR A 193 -24.05 1.46 -17.98
N PRO A 194 -24.27 0.62 -19.00
CA PRO A 194 -23.18 -0.14 -19.62
C PRO A 194 -22.04 0.74 -20.17
N ALA A 195 -22.35 1.97 -20.62
CA ALA A 195 -21.35 2.94 -21.06
C ALA A 195 -20.47 3.46 -19.89
N ASP A 196 -21.08 3.63 -18.71
CA ASP A 196 -20.38 4.08 -17.51
C ASP A 196 -19.35 3.05 -17.01
N VAL A 197 -19.61 1.76 -17.21
CA VAL A 197 -18.66 0.68 -16.84
C VAL A 197 -17.35 0.80 -17.62
N GLN A 198 -17.42 1.06 -18.93
CA GLN A 198 -16.24 1.22 -19.77
C GLN A 198 -15.46 2.49 -19.40
N GLN A 199 -16.17 3.58 -19.11
CA GLN A 199 -15.56 4.84 -18.67
C GLN A 199 -14.88 4.69 -17.30
N LEU A 200 -15.48 3.95 -16.38
CA LEU A 200 -14.92 3.63 -15.07
C LEU A 200 -13.61 2.83 -15.19
N HIS A 201 -13.52 1.87 -16.11
CA HIS A 201 -12.26 1.16 -16.38
C HIS A 201 -11.16 2.10 -16.85
N LEU A 202 -11.47 3.02 -17.77
CA LEU A 202 -10.50 4.00 -18.26
C LEU A 202 -9.98 4.90 -17.12
N TYR A 203 -10.87 5.37 -16.24
CA TYR A 203 -10.48 6.14 -15.06
C TYR A 203 -9.58 5.35 -14.11
N ARG A 204 -9.90 4.09 -13.85
CA ARG A 204 -9.07 3.21 -12.99
C ARG A 204 -7.68 2.97 -13.57
N LEU A 205 -7.54 2.89 -14.90
CA LEU A 205 -6.24 2.80 -15.57
C LEU A 205 -5.49 4.14 -15.60
N ALA A 206 -6.21 5.26 -15.70
CA ALA A 206 -5.60 6.60 -15.70
C ALA A 206 -4.87 6.92 -14.38
N VAL A 207 -5.29 6.30 -13.26
CA VAL A 207 -4.64 6.38 -11.96
C VAL A 207 -3.18 5.87 -11.97
N LEU A 208 -2.77 5.10 -13.00
CA LEU A 208 -1.39 4.63 -13.19
C LEU A 208 -0.45 5.74 -13.71
N ILE A 209 -0.98 6.72 -14.44
CA ILE A 209 -0.22 7.81 -15.07
C ILE A 209 0.64 8.57 -14.05
N PRO A 210 0.10 9.08 -12.92
CA PRO A 210 0.92 9.81 -11.95
C PRO A 210 2.02 8.94 -11.33
N VAL A 211 1.78 7.62 -11.19
CA VAL A 211 2.80 6.67 -10.68
C VAL A 211 3.99 6.64 -11.62
N LEU A 212 3.76 6.41 -12.91
CA LEU A 212 4.82 6.34 -13.90
C LEU A 212 5.57 7.68 -14.04
N VAL A 213 4.83 8.79 -14.13
CA VAL A 213 5.43 10.13 -14.29
C VAL A 213 6.30 10.52 -13.10
N LEU A 214 5.82 10.33 -11.86
CA LEU A 214 6.62 10.65 -10.68
C LEU A 214 7.77 9.69 -10.46
N THR A 215 7.63 8.43 -10.88
CA THR A 215 8.75 7.47 -10.87
C THR A 215 9.87 7.94 -11.78
N MET A 216 9.55 8.35 -13.01
CA MET A 216 10.54 8.85 -13.96
C MET A 216 11.22 10.15 -13.48
N ARG A 217 10.48 11.03 -12.81
CA ARG A 217 11.00 12.34 -12.36
C ARG A 217 11.77 12.29 -11.04
N HIS A 218 11.37 11.43 -10.12
CA HIS A 218 11.85 11.44 -8.73
C HIS A 218 12.28 10.06 -8.21
N GLY A 219 12.41 9.07 -9.10
CA GLY A 219 12.77 7.70 -8.77
C GLY A 219 11.75 7.03 -7.84
N TRP A 220 12.25 6.13 -6.99
CA TRP A 220 11.42 5.35 -6.07
C TRP A 220 10.60 6.19 -5.08
N ARG A 221 11.09 7.39 -4.71
CA ARG A 221 10.36 8.30 -3.80
C ARG A 221 9.10 8.85 -4.43
N GLY A 222 9.16 9.15 -5.74
CA GLY A 222 8.01 9.54 -6.53
C GLY A 222 7.03 8.39 -6.69
N ALA A 223 7.53 7.19 -7.00
CA ALA A 223 6.74 5.97 -7.13
C ALA A 223 5.92 5.66 -5.85
N ALA A 224 6.54 5.80 -4.68
CA ALA A 224 5.92 5.53 -3.39
C ALA A 224 4.74 6.47 -3.10
N LEU A 225 4.98 7.78 -3.16
CA LEU A 225 3.95 8.79 -2.90
C LEU A 225 2.82 8.75 -3.93
N ALA A 226 3.17 8.66 -5.22
CA ALA A 226 2.19 8.53 -6.29
C ALA A 226 1.36 7.27 -6.12
N GLY A 227 1.99 6.13 -5.84
CA GLY A 227 1.32 4.85 -5.64
C GLY A 227 0.33 4.90 -4.48
N MET A 228 0.68 5.58 -3.38
CA MET A 228 -0.23 5.79 -2.24
C MET A 228 -1.44 6.63 -2.63
N LEU A 229 -1.24 7.79 -3.26
CA LEU A 229 -2.33 8.66 -3.70
C LEU A 229 -3.23 7.98 -4.74
N SER A 230 -2.62 7.27 -5.68
CA SER A 230 -3.30 6.46 -6.68
C SER A 230 -4.15 5.35 -6.03
N SER A 231 -3.65 4.69 -5.00
CA SER A 231 -4.42 3.67 -4.27
C SER A 231 -5.60 4.27 -3.51
N ILE A 232 -5.45 5.47 -2.94
CA ILE A 232 -6.57 6.23 -2.35
C ILE A 232 -7.64 6.50 -3.41
N ALA A 233 -7.24 7.08 -4.54
CA ALA A 233 -8.15 7.45 -5.61
C ALA A 233 -8.90 6.24 -6.18
N LEU A 234 -8.20 5.11 -6.35
CA LEU A 234 -8.81 3.86 -6.79
C LEU A 234 -9.83 3.34 -5.76
N ALA A 235 -9.48 3.36 -4.47
CA ALA A 235 -10.39 2.94 -3.40
C ALA A 235 -11.63 3.85 -3.28
N THR A 236 -11.49 5.16 -3.45
CA THR A 236 -12.64 6.09 -3.45
C THR A 236 -13.57 5.89 -4.64
N THR A 237 -13.10 5.22 -5.68
CA THR A 237 -13.87 4.93 -6.91
C THR A 237 -14.66 3.60 -6.80
N SER A 238 -14.62 2.89 -5.66
CA SER A 238 -15.46 1.71 -5.43
C SER A 238 -16.88 2.13 -5.06
N ALA A 239 -17.82 2.05 -6.01
CA ALA A 239 -19.25 2.26 -5.75
C ALA A 239 -19.99 0.95 -5.40
N VAL A 240 -19.42 -0.22 -5.70
CA VAL A 240 -20.07 -1.54 -5.55
C VAL A 240 -19.18 -2.50 -4.75
N LEU A 241 -19.81 -3.23 -3.83
CA LEU A 241 -19.19 -4.31 -3.05
C LEU A 241 -18.77 -5.45 -4.00
N MET A 242 -17.49 -5.83 -3.97
CA MET A 242 -16.92 -6.93 -4.78
C MET A 242 -17.06 -6.81 -6.31
N ASP A 243 -16.78 -5.64 -6.88
CA ASP A 243 -16.68 -5.50 -8.33
C ASP A 243 -15.43 -6.24 -8.88
N PRO A 244 -15.57 -7.29 -9.74
CA PRO A 244 -14.43 -8.00 -10.33
C PRO A 244 -13.49 -7.07 -11.13
N ALA A 245 -14.02 -5.97 -11.67
CA ALA A 245 -13.20 -4.98 -12.35
C ALA A 245 -12.30 -4.20 -11.39
N MET A 246 -12.70 -4.04 -10.12
CA MET A 246 -11.88 -3.40 -9.10
C MET A 246 -10.67 -4.26 -8.77
N ILE A 247 -10.87 -5.57 -8.61
CA ILE A 247 -9.79 -6.54 -8.37
C ILE A 247 -8.77 -6.49 -9.51
N ARG A 248 -9.23 -6.45 -10.77
CA ARG A 248 -8.34 -6.31 -11.93
C ARG A 248 -7.55 -5.01 -11.89
N ALA A 249 -8.20 -3.88 -11.61
CA ALA A 249 -7.54 -2.59 -11.52
C ALA A 249 -6.50 -2.53 -10.38
N GLN A 250 -6.82 -3.11 -9.22
CA GLN A 250 -5.90 -3.26 -8.10
C GLN A 250 -4.68 -4.11 -8.47
N ALA A 251 -4.85 -5.16 -9.28
CA ALA A 251 -3.75 -6.03 -9.68
C ALA A 251 -2.80 -5.32 -10.64
N VAL A 252 -3.35 -4.61 -11.62
CA VAL A 252 -2.56 -3.77 -12.52
C VAL A 252 -1.82 -2.70 -11.73
N LEU A 253 -2.50 -1.99 -10.82
CA LEU A 253 -1.89 -0.96 -9.99
C LEU A 253 -0.77 -1.54 -9.10
N ALA A 254 -0.99 -2.71 -8.50
CA ALA A 254 0.00 -3.39 -7.67
C ALA A 254 1.25 -3.76 -8.46
N LEU A 255 1.09 -4.31 -9.67
CA LEU A 255 2.20 -4.62 -10.56
C LEU A 255 2.92 -3.36 -11.02
N THR A 256 2.19 -2.31 -11.40
CA THR A 256 2.77 -1.04 -11.83
C THR A 256 3.56 -0.37 -10.71
N ILE A 257 3.04 -0.30 -9.49
CA ILE A 257 3.77 0.27 -8.35
C ILE A 257 5.00 -0.57 -8.02
N SER A 258 4.87 -1.90 -8.00
CA SER A 258 6.00 -2.82 -7.71
C SER A 258 7.13 -2.64 -8.74
N GLY A 259 6.78 -2.64 -10.03
CA GLY A 259 7.74 -2.42 -11.11
C GLY A 259 8.35 -1.01 -11.07
N SER A 260 7.54 0.00 -10.77
CA SER A 260 7.99 1.39 -10.64
C SER A 260 8.95 1.59 -9.47
N LEU A 261 8.73 0.93 -8.34
CA LEU A 261 9.64 0.97 -7.19
C LEU A 261 10.99 0.31 -7.51
N LEU A 262 10.97 -0.86 -8.17
CA LEU A 262 12.19 -1.54 -8.60
C LEU A 262 12.97 -0.70 -9.63
N ALA A 263 12.29 -0.21 -10.67
CA ALA A 263 12.90 0.61 -11.70
C ALA A 263 13.41 1.95 -11.14
N GLY A 264 12.65 2.56 -10.22
CA GLY A 264 12.96 3.86 -9.64
C GLY A 264 14.15 3.88 -8.69
N VAL A 265 14.64 2.73 -8.21
CA VAL A 265 15.92 2.62 -7.50
C VAL A 265 17.09 2.58 -8.46
N SER A 266 16.92 1.93 -9.61
CA SER A 266 17.95 1.83 -10.64
C SER A 266 18.15 3.12 -11.45
N MET A 267 17.20 4.06 -11.38
CA MET A 267 17.32 5.35 -12.07
C MET A 267 18.36 6.24 -11.38
N PRO A 268 19.51 6.53 -12.02
CA PRO A 268 20.39 7.59 -11.55
C PRO A 268 19.60 8.89 -11.56
N HIS A 269 19.77 9.74 -10.54
CA HIS A 269 19.21 11.09 -10.60
C HIS A 269 19.66 11.69 -11.93
N VAL A 270 18.72 11.95 -12.84
CA VAL A 270 18.99 12.73 -14.05
C VAL A 270 19.27 14.14 -13.55
N VAL A 271 20.51 14.33 -13.09
CA VAL A 271 21.11 15.63 -12.86
C VAL A 271 20.99 16.29 -14.21
N THR A 272 20.13 17.30 -14.26
CA THR A 272 20.06 18.23 -15.37
C THR A 272 21.47 18.80 -15.50
N LEU A 273 22.26 18.24 -16.42
CA LEU A 273 23.54 18.81 -16.83
C LEU A 273 23.19 20.19 -17.39
N ARG A 274 23.28 21.22 -16.54
CA ARG A 274 23.39 22.58 -17.04
C ARG A 274 24.68 22.62 -17.83
N PRO A 275 24.66 22.90 -19.15
CA PRO A 275 25.91 23.11 -19.87
C PRO A 275 26.58 24.33 -19.25
N ALA A 276 27.75 24.10 -18.65
CA ALA A 276 28.66 25.15 -18.23
C ALA A 276 29.29 25.78 -19.49
N PHE A 277 28.52 26.61 -20.20
CA PHE A 277 29.07 27.57 -21.14
C PHE A 277 29.02 28.96 -20.50
N ALA A 278 29.94 29.18 -19.57
CA ALA A 278 30.27 30.51 -19.09
C ALA A 278 31.65 30.91 -19.61
N ARG A 279 31.61 31.87 -20.54
CA ARG A 279 32.61 32.93 -20.79
C ARG A 279 34.07 32.50 -20.98
N LYS A 280 34.48 32.44 -22.25
CA LYS A 280 35.83 32.87 -22.64
C LYS A 280 35.79 34.36 -22.99
N SER A 281 36.29 35.16 -22.06
CA SER A 281 36.93 36.48 -22.16
C SER A 281 36.58 37.42 -23.33
N ARG A 282 36.02 38.58 -22.97
CA ARG A 282 36.05 39.85 -23.72
C ARG A 282 36.96 40.81 -22.92
N GLY A 283 38.02 41.34 -23.54
CA GLY A 283 38.89 42.46 -23.07
C GLY A 283 39.68 42.19 -21.79
N ASP A 284 40.97 42.51 -21.65
CA ASP A 284 41.79 43.54 -22.28
C ASP A 284 43.23 43.04 -22.50
#